data_AF-A0A4Y8K2A7-F1
#
_entry.id   AF-A0A4Y8K2A7-F1
#
_cell.length_a   1.000
_cell.length_b   1.000
_cell.length_c   1.000
_cell.angle_alpha   90.00
_cell.angle_beta   90.00
_cell.angle_gamma   90.00
#
_symmetry.space_group_name_H-M   'P 1'
#
loop_
_entity.id
_entity.type
_entity.pdbx_description
1 polymer ?
#
loop_
_entity_poly.entity_id
_entity_poly.type
_entity_poly.pdbx_seq_one_letter_code
_entity_poly.pdbx_strand_id
1 'polypeptide(L)' 'MLGNLTGWHFLIILVVILLLFGAPKLPGLARSLGQSMKIFKSEITPDRNGETRPADDTDGSTSAHSTPSTDSRGAPHPKA' A
#
# COMPACT_ATOMS: atom_id res chain seq x y z
N MET A 1 -37.13 -1.21 -15.92
CA MET A 1 -36.32 -0.09 -16.45
C MET A 1 -35.06 0.14 -15.59
N LEU A 2 -34.25 -0.89 -15.32
CA LEU A 2 -33.01 -0.78 -14.51
C LEU A 2 -31.78 -1.43 -15.18
N GLY A 3 -31.90 -1.89 -16.43
CA GLY A 3 -30.85 -2.65 -17.13
C GLY A 3 -29.79 -1.81 -17.83
N ASN A 4 -29.81 -0.49 -17.68
CA ASN A 4 -28.82 0.44 -18.27
C ASN A 4 -27.79 0.96 -17.25
N LEU A 5 -27.65 0.32 -16.08
CA LEU A 5 -26.47 0.50 -15.21
C LEU A 5 -25.31 -0.30 -15.82
N THR A 6 -25.00 0.02 -17.07
CA THR A 6 -23.90 -0.53 -17.83
C THR A 6 -22.64 -0.16 -17.04
N GLY A 7 -21.96 -1.17 -16.49
CA GLY A 7 -20.69 -1.01 -15.76
C GLY A 7 -19.63 -0.18 -16.52
N TRP A 8 -19.86 0.05 -17.82
CA TRP A 8 -19.24 1.09 -18.62
C TRP A 8 -19.14 2.47 -17.94
N HIS A 9 -20.13 2.89 -17.16
CA HIS A 9 -20.04 4.17 -16.44
C HIS A 9 -18.91 4.18 -15.40
N PHE A 10 -18.71 3.07 -14.66
CA PHE A 10 -17.59 2.94 -13.74
C PHE A 10 -16.24 3.01 -14.45
N LEU A 11 -16.16 2.45 -15.65
CA LEU A 11 -14.94 2.49 -16.46
C LEU A 11 -14.61 3.92 -16.90
N ILE A 12 -15.62 4.70 -17.31
CA ILE A 12 -15.47 6.13 -17.65
C ILE A 12 -15.00 6.92 -16.42
N ILE A 13 -15.60 6.70 -15.26
CA ILE A 13 -15.24 7.39 -14.01
C ILE A 13 -13.79 7.05 -13.61
N LEU A 14 -13.40 5.77 -13.73
CA LEU A 14 -12.03 5.33 -13.46
C LEU A 14 -11.02 6.05 -14.36
N VAL A 15 -11.34 6.19 -15.66
CA VAL A 15 -10.51 6.93 -16.62
C VAL A 15 -10.37 8.39 -16.20
N VAL A 16 -11.47 9.06 -15.84
CA VAL A 16 -11.44 10.47 -15.40
C VAL A 16 -10.58 10.65 -14.14
N ILE A 17 -10.70 9.75 -13.15
CA ILE A 17 -9.88 9.79 -11.93
C ILE A 17 -8.41 9.56 -12.29
N LEU A 18 -8.11 8.61 -13.19
CA LEU A 18 -6.74 8.35 -13.62
C LEU A 18 -6.12 9.54 -14.36
N LEU A 19 -6.90 10.31 -15.10
CA LEU A 19 -6.46 11.56 -15.73
C LEU A 19 -6.17 12.65 -14.71
N LEU A 20 -6.99 12.78 -13.66
CA LEU A 20 -6.83 13.81 -12.62
C LEU A 20 -5.70 13.50 -11.64
N PHE A 21 -5.63 12.25 -11.18
CA PHE A 21 -4.69 11.82 -10.15
C PHE A 21 -3.40 11.22 -10.72
N GLY A 22 -3.45 10.69 -11.95
CA GLY A 22 -2.36 9.95 -12.57
C GLY A 22 -2.25 8.50 -12.09
N ALA A 23 -1.71 7.63 -12.97
CA ALA A 23 -1.48 6.22 -12.68
C ALA A 23 -0.64 5.91 -11.40
N PRO A 24 0.43 6.66 -11.05
CA PRO A 24 1.24 6.32 -9.88
C PRO A 24 0.59 6.71 -8.54
N LYS A 25 -0.42 7.59 -8.51
CA LYS A 25 -1.04 8.07 -7.26
C LYS A 25 -2.20 7.20 -6.78
N LEU A 26 -2.92 6.53 -7.68
CA LEU A 26 -3.96 5.57 -7.31
C LEU A 26 -3.48 4.41 -6.43
N PRO A 27 -2.39 3.68 -6.74
CA PRO A 27 -1.93 2.57 -5.92
C PRO A 27 -1.44 3.03 -4.54
N GLY A 28 -0.88 4.25 -4.44
CA GLY A 28 -0.48 4.83 -3.15
C GLY A 28 -1.68 5.10 -2.25
N LEU A 29 -2.70 5.79 -2.78
CA LEU A 29 -3.94 6.09 -2.04
C LEU A 29 -4.72 4.82 -1.66
N ALA A 30 -4.78 3.84 -2.57
CA ALA A 30 -5.43 2.56 -2.30
C ALA A 30 -4.70 1.78 -1.19
N ARG A 31 -3.35 1.76 -1.18
CA ARG A 31 -2.57 1.13 -0.11
C ARG A 31 -2.82 1.80 1.24
N SER A 32 -2.76 3.13 1.33
CA SER A 32 -2.96 3.85 2.59
C SER A 32 -4.38 3.67 3.14
N LEU A 33 -5.41 3.76 2.27
CA LEU A 33 -6.80 3.54 2.65
C LEU A 33 -7.05 2.07 3.03
N GLY A 34 -6.46 1.13 2.28
CA GLY A 34 -6.57 -0.31 2.54
C GLY A 34 -5.95 -0.71 3.89
N GLN A 35 -4.81 -0.11 4.26
CA GLN A 35 -4.19 -0.32 5.58
C GLN A 35 -5.09 0.18 6.71
N SER A 36 -5.65 1.39 6.62
CA SER A 36 -6.60 1.92 7.62
C SER A 36 -7.88 1.08 7.71
N MET A 37 -8.41 0.63 6.57
CA MET A 37 -9.59 -0.25 6.54
C MET A 37 -9.29 -1.64 7.10
N LYS A 38 -8.09 -2.18 6.92
CA LYS A 38 -7.68 -3.48 7.48
C LYS A 38 -7.72 -3.42 9.00
N ILE A 39 -7.11 -2.39 9.58
CA ILE A 39 -7.07 -2.19 11.04
C ILE A 39 -8.49 -2.03 11.60
N PHE A 40 -9.29 -1.15 10.99
CA PHE A 40 -10.68 -0.95 11.39
C PHE A 40 -11.52 -2.23 11.29
N LYS A 41 -11.35 -3.01 10.21
CA LYS A 41 -12.04 -4.30 10.03
C LYS A 41 -11.60 -5.34 11.06
N SER A 42 -10.31 -5.39 11.39
CA SER A 42 -9.75 -6.31 12.40
C SER A 42 -10.24 -6.01 13.80
N GLU A 43 -10.42 -4.74 14.16
CA GLU A 43 -10.97 -4.35 15.48
C GLU A 43 -12.48 -4.57 15.58
N ILE A 44 -13.22 -4.36 14.48
CA ILE A 44 -14.69 -4.49 14.44
C ILE A 44 -15.15 -5.93 14.18
N THR A 45 -14.26 -6.79 13.69
CA THR A 45 -14.51 -8.23 13.55
C THR A 45 -13.65 -9.01 14.53
N PRO A 46 -13.90 -8.91 15.85
CA PRO A 46 -13.28 -9.81 16.80
C PRO A 46 -13.82 -11.22 16.55
N ASP A 47 -12.91 -12.15 16.21
CA ASP A 47 -13.07 -13.60 16.34
C ASP A 47 -14.17 -14.30 15.51
N ARG A 48 -14.25 -14.08 14.19
CA ARG A 48 -15.05 -14.99 13.32
C ARG A 48 -14.41 -15.52 12.03
N ASN A 49 -13.13 -15.30 11.76
CA ASN A 49 -12.45 -16.05 10.71
C ASN A 49 -10.92 -15.96 10.88
N GLY A 50 -10.31 -17.07 11.29
CA GLY A 50 -8.86 -17.22 11.49
C GLY A 50 -8.03 -17.28 10.20
N GLU A 51 -8.54 -16.79 9.08
CA GLU A 51 -7.83 -16.88 7.80
C GLU A 51 -7.89 -15.56 7.04
N THR A 52 -6.87 -14.73 7.25
CA THR A 52 -6.35 -13.89 6.17
C THR A 52 -4.88 -13.63 6.43
N ARG A 53 -4.06 -14.61 6.02
CA ARG A 53 -2.62 -14.43 5.84
C ARG A 53 -2.41 -13.28 4.85
N PRO A 54 -1.52 -12.30 5.13
CA PRO A 54 -1.37 -11.14 4.26
C PRO A 54 -0.91 -11.60 2.88
N ALA A 55 -1.63 -11.22 1.83
CA ALA A 55 -1.03 -11.12 0.52
C ALA A 55 0.09 -10.09 0.63
N ASP A 56 1.30 -10.52 0.31
CA ASP A 56 2.53 -9.75 0.21
C ASP A 56 2.25 -8.30 -0.19
N ASP A 57 2.66 -7.39 0.69
CA ASP A 57 2.98 -6.02 0.33
C ASP A 57 4.08 -6.10 -0.74
N THR A 58 3.68 -6.21 -2.02
CA THR A 58 4.59 -5.98 -3.12
C THR A 58 5.01 -4.53 -3.04
N ASP A 59 6.17 -4.41 -2.41
CA ASP A 59 7.12 -3.33 -2.35
C ASP A 59 6.89 -2.26 -3.42
N GLY A 60 6.31 -1.15 -2.96
CA GLY A 60 6.32 0.13 -3.67
C GLY A 60 7.55 0.95 -3.30
N SER A 61 8.68 0.33 -2.97
CA SER A 61 9.98 0.99 -2.96
C SER A 61 10.35 1.36 -4.39
N THR A 62 9.89 2.53 -4.83
CA THR A 62 10.75 3.36 -5.68
C THR A 62 11.97 3.68 -4.84
N SER A 63 12.98 2.82 -4.99
CA SER A 63 14.34 3.04 -4.55
C SER A 63 14.84 4.33 -5.18
N ALA A 64 14.74 5.42 -4.43
CA ALA A 64 15.50 6.64 -4.64
C ALA A 64 15.87 7.22 -3.28
N HIS A 65 16.56 6.43 -2.45
CA HIS A 65 17.50 7.01 -1.52
C HIS A 65 18.80 6.21 -1.53
N SER A 66 19.74 6.79 -2.26
CA SER A 66 21.11 6.40 -2.47
C SER A 66 21.83 6.11 -1.15
N THR A 67 22.59 5.03 -1.11
CA THR A 67 23.64 4.81 -0.12
C THR A 67 24.68 5.95 -0.20
N PRO A 68 25.22 6.36 0.95
CA PRO A 68 26.67 6.31 1.07
C PRO A 68 27.10 5.62 2.37
N SER A 69 27.88 4.56 2.15
CA SER A 69 28.86 3.93 3.01
C SER A 69 29.32 4.75 4.23
N THR A 70 29.15 4.21 5.43
CA THR A 70 30.15 4.32 6.49
C THR A 70 30.16 3.01 7.26
N ASP A 71 30.79 2.03 6.62
CA ASP A 71 31.39 0.89 7.28
C ASP A 71 32.70 1.38 7.93
N SER A 72 32.74 1.38 9.26
CA SER A 72 33.98 1.25 10.04
C SER A 72 33.61 0.94 11.49
N ARG A 73 33.01 -0.23 11.68
CA ARG A 73 33.00 -0.92 12.98
C ARG A 73 34.17 -1.89 13.01
N GLY A 74 35.39 -1.34 13.09
CA GLY A 74 36.62 -2.10 13.24
C GLY A 74 37.44 -1.57 14.41
N ALA A 75 37.13 -2.03 15.63
CA ALA A 75 38.06 -2.30 16.74
C ALA A 75 37.34 -2.27 18.10
N PRO A 76 37.28 -3.39 18.84
CA PRO A 76 37.14 -3.37 20.28
C PRO A 76 38.54 -3.41 20.96
N HIS A 77 38.62 -2.85 22.19
CA HIS A 77 39.69 -2.96 23.22
C HIS A 77 40.90 -1.98 23.14
N PRO A 78 41.59 -1.63 24.26
CA PRO A 78 41.28 -1.74 25.70
C PRO A 78 41.48 -0.41 26.48
N LYS A 79 41.12 -0.42 27.78
CA LYS A 79 41.34 0.69 28.71
C LYS A 79 42.80 0.74 29.17
N ALA A 80 43.36 1.94 29.28
CA ALA A 80 44.56 2.28 30.04
C ALA A 80 44.19 3.36 31.06
#